data_AF-A0A087BMT9-F1
#
_entry.id   AF-A0A087BMT9-F1
#
_cell.length_a   1.000
_cell.length_b   1.000
_cell.length_c   1.000
_cell.angle_alpha   90.00
_cell.angle_beta   90.00
_cell.angle_gamma   90.00
#
_symmetry.space_group_name_H-M   'P 1'
#
loop_
_entity.id
_entity.type
_entity.pdbx_description
1 polymer ?
#
loop_
_entity_poly.entity_id
_entity_poly.type
_entity_poly.pdbx_seq_one_letter_code
_entity_poly.pdbx_strand_id
1 'polypeptide(L)' 'MIGSKDIALAVHSMQMEGGAVSVAFTDDARDYARGLIDPAELVTRTRRCYGLEGL' A
#
# COMPACT_ATOMS: atom_id res chain seq x y z
N MET A 1 0.12 -11.37 10.23
CA MET A 1 -0.78 -10.92 9.14
C MET A 1 -0.96 -9.43 9.31
N ILE A 2 -0.56 -8.61 8.33
CA ILE A 2 -0.80 -7.16 8.33
C ILE A 2 -2.30 -6.97 8.04
N GLY A 3 -3.12 -6.59 9.01
CA GLY A 3 -4.55 -6.37 8.79
C GLY A 3 -4.82 -5.04 8.08
N SER A 4 -6.03 -4.82 7.58
CA SER A 4 -6.43 -3.55 6.94
C SER A 4 -6.24 -2.33 7.86
N LYS A 5 -6.26 -2.53 9.19
CA LYS A 5 -5.92 -1.52 10.20
C LYS A 5 -4.45 -1.11 10.17
N ASP A 6 -3.54 -2.05 9.94
CA ASP A 6 -2.10 -1.79 9.87
C ASP A 6 -1.75 -1.00 8.60
N ILE A 7 -2.46 -1.25 7.48
CA ILE A 7 -2.36 -0.46 6.25
C ILE A 7 -2.80 0.98 6.49
N ALA A 8 -3.96 1.18 7.13
CA ALA A 8 -4.47 2.53 7.42
C ALA A 8 -3.50 3.33 8.31
N LEU A 9 -2.87 2.68 9.30
CA LEU A 9 -1.85 3.30 10.14
C LEU A 9 -0.59 3.66 9.35
N ALA A 10 -0.11 2.77 8.48
CA ALA A 10 1.06 3.03 7.62
C ALA A 10 0.80 4.19 6.65
N VAL A 11 -0.38 4.24 6.04
CA VAL A 11 -0.84 5.34 5.16
C VAL A 11 -0.93 6.66 5.90
N HIS A 12 -1.46 6.63 7.13
CA HIS A 12 -1.58 7.82 7.95
C HIS A 12 -0.19 8.33 8.38
N SER A 13 0.70 7.43 8.79
CA SER A 13 2.09 7.78 9.16
C SER A 13 2.83 8.42 7.98
N MET A 14 2.76 7.81 6.79
CA MET A 14 3.41 8.35 5.59
C MET A 14 2.94 9.77 5.25
N GLN A 15 1.63 10.04 5.35
CA GLN A 15 1.08 11.38 5.12
C GLN A 15 1.56 12.39 6.16
N MET A 16 1.65 11.99 7.43
CA MET A 16 2.16 12.85 8.51
C MET A 16 3.65 13.18 8.34
N GLU A 17 4.42 12.28 7.74
CA GLU A 17 5.83 12.50 7.38
C GLU A 17 6.01 13.32 6.08
N GLY A 18 4.91 13.78 5.47
CA GLY A 18 4.93 14.56 4.22
C GLY A 18 5.08 13.70 2.95
N GLY A 19 5.00 12.37 3.08
CA GLY A 19 4.98 11.46 1.96
C GLY A 19 3.64 11.48 1.23
N ALA A 20 3.67 11.67 -0.08
CA ALA A 20 2.48 11.57 -0.91
C ALA A 20 2.09 10.09 -1.07
N VAL A 21 0.95 9.71 -0.50
CA VAL A 21 0.30 8.45 -0.82
C VAL A 21 -0.33 8.60 -2.20
N SER A 22 0.17 7.85 -3.18
CA SER A 22 -0.37 7.89 -4.53
C SER A 22 -1.82 7.39 -4.56
N VAL A 23 -2.63 7.95 -5.46
CA VAL A 23 -4.00 7.46 -5.72
C VAL A 23 -3.96 5.97 -6.10
N ALA A 24 -2.93 5.54 -6.82
CA ALA A 24 -2.73 4.13 -7.20
C ALA A 24 -2.55 3.22 -5.96
N PHE A 25 -1.72 3.63 -4.99
CA PHE A 25 -1.54 2.88 -3.75
C PHE A 25 -2.85 2.75 -2.96
N THR A 26 -3.68 3.80 -2.96
CA THR A 26 -4.96 3.79 -2.24
C THR A 26 -5.94 2.78 -2.85
N ASP A 27 -5.91 2.60 -4.17
CA ASP A 27 -6.72 1.60 -4.86
C ASP A 27 -6.22 0.17 -4.56
N ASP A 28 -4.91 -0.05 -4.59
CA ASP A 28 -4.32 -1.34 -4.23
C ASP A 28 -4.60 -1.73 -2.77
N ALA A 29 -4.51 -0.77 -1.84
CA ALA A 29 -4.86 -0.98 -0.43
C ALA A 29 -6.34 -1.36 -0.24
N ARG A 30 -7.23 -0.84 -1.08
CA ARG A 30 -8.66 -1.18 -1.08
C ARG A 30 -8.88 -2.60 -1.60
N ASP A 31 -8.21 -3.00 -2.68
CA ASP A 31 -8.27 -4.36 -3.20
C ASP A 31 -7.78 -5.37 -2.15
N TYR A 32 -6.67 -5.04 -1.46
CA TYR A 32 -6.16 -5.86 -0.36
C TYR A 32 -7.18 -5.99 0.78
N ALA A 33 -7.76 -4.87 1.23
CA ALA A 33 -8.74 -4.87 2.31
C ALA A 33 -10.02 -5.65 1.96
N ARG A 34 -10.35 -5.78 0.67
CA ARG A 34 -11.46 -6.61 0.16
C ARG A 34 -11.08 -8.07 -0.06
N GLY A 35 -9.82 -8.44 0.15
CA GLY A 35 -9.31 -9.79 -0.11
C GLY A 35 -9.22 -10.14 -1.60
N LEU A 36 -9.22 -9.14 -2.49
CA LEU A 36 -9.10 -9.33 -3.94
C LEU A 36 -7.66 -9.59 -4.36
N ILE A 37 -6.70 -9.12 -3.56
CA ILE A 37 -5.26 -9.39 -3.73
C ILE A 37 -4.67 -9.84 -2.40
N ASP A 38 -3.62 -10.66 -2.47
CA ASP A 38 -2.87 -11.10 -1.30
C ASP A 38 -1.76 -10.10 -0.92
N PRO A 39 -1.11 -10.26 0.25
CA PRO A 39 -0.09 -9.33 0.70
C PRO A 39 1.12 -9.19 -0.24
N ALA A 40 1.52 -10.27 -0.95
CA ALA A 40 2.66 -10.22 -1.87
C ALA A 40 2.31 -9.42 -3.12
N GLU A 41 1.09 -9.54 -3.62
CA GLU A 41 0.58 -8.74 -4.73
C GLU A 41 0.50 -7.25 -4.35
N LEU A 42 0.02 -6.90 -3.14
CA LEU A 42 0.02 -5.51 -2.65
C LEU A 42 1.43 -4.90 -2.61
N VAL A 43 2.42 -5.65 -2.10
CA VAL A 43 3.82 -5.20 -2.04
C VAL A 43 4.37 -5.00 -3.46
N THR A 44 4.07 -5.90 -4.39
CA THR A 44 4.53 -5.84 -5.77
C THR A 44 3.98 -4.59 -6.47
N ARG A 45 2.69 -4.32 -6.35
CA ARG A 45 2.05 -3.12 -6.92
C ARG A 45 2.54 -1.83 -6.28
N THR A 46 2.75 -1.84 -4.96
CA THR A 46 3.33 -0.70 -4.23
C THR A 46 4.75 -0.41 -4.72
N ARG A 47 5.61 -1.43 -4.85
CA ARG A 47 6.97 -1.27 -5.39
C ARG A 47 6.94 -0.67 -6.78
N ARG A 48 6.05 -1.17 -7.66
CA ARG A 48 5.84 -0.62 -9.00
C ARG A 48 5.38 0.84 -8.98
N CYS A 49 4.44 1.19 -8.11
CA CYS A 49 3.94 2.56 -7.96
C CYS A 49 5.06 3.56 -7.57
N TYR A 50 6.05 3.11 -6.81
CA TYR A 50 7.19 3.93 -6.37
C TYR A 50 8.47 3.70 -7.19
N GLY A 51 8.42 2.92 -8.27
CA GLY A 51 9.60 2.60 -9.09
C GLY A 51 10.68 1.78 -8.38
N LEU A 52 10.30 1.02 -7.34
CA LEU A 52 11.18 0.19 -6.52
C LEU A 52 11.30 -1.25 -7.06
N GLU A 53 10.99 -1.47 -8.33
CA GLU A 53 11.10 -2.77 -9.00
C GLU A 53 12.59 -3.09 -9.20
N GLY A 54 13.19 -3.86 -8.28
CA GLY A 54 14.60 -4.27 -8.36
C GLY A 54 15.40 -4.19 -7.06
N LEU A 55 14.77 -3.81 -5.94
CA LEU A 55 15.35 -3.76 -4.58
C LEU A 55 15.05 -5.02 -3.76
#